data_AF-A0A1B9EQV4-F1
#
_entry.id   AF-A0A1B9EQV4-F1
#
_cell.length_a   1.000
_cell.length_b   1.000
_cell.length_c   1.000
_cell.angle_alpha   90.00
_cell.angle_beta   90.00
_cell.angle_gamma   90.00
#
_symmetry.space_group_name_H-M   'P 1'
#
loop_
_entity.id
_entity.type
_entity.pdbx_description
1 polymer ?
#
loop_
_entity_poly.entity_id
_entity_poly.type
_entity_poly.pdbx_seq_one_letter_code
_entity_poly.pdbx_strand_id
1 'polypeptide(L)'
;MKLYVHEIRLTDHDIWRSAREAIPEQPGLLVELRERDVSGFGEASAFMTDRYRSALPVMHDDLRRVAGTVRTLPADDPGGAWAALAPQLAGSPFLLAALDVAAHDLAARLAGVPLWQHLGGARPEGLHSSYSIGLDTPDVMVRKLRERPGWPAYKVKLAAPGDLHVLRALREHTDAPFFVDGNCGWDLPGTLAALDGLAGLGVELLEQPFPRERWDDARTLKAASPVPVFADESITGPDDLDACAEAFHGVNLKLMKAGGITPALSMLRRAHAHGLGTMLGCMPESSAGVSATAHLGPQVDHLDADSIALLAIDTGRGVLLDASGRITLPDAPGTGFVPDFTGPAFTVRPADADALDHDEARLSVHRDGTAVASARVRRRPLPGTEPVDDVRELAETTQDGATAEETTALLRTAVTRAVASGARTVWTRPDDAFRPALRAAGFVAHDPARTDSPLLWKA
;
A
#
# COMPACT_ATOMS: atom_id res chain seq x y z
N MET A 1 -12.24 -18.75 -9.43
CA MET A 1 -11.90 -17.37 -9.86
C MET A 1 -10.57 -17.32 -10.60
N LYS A 2 -10.35 -16.35 -11.50
CA LYS A 2 -9.03 -16.05 -12.10
C LYS A 2 -8.30 -14.99 -11.27
N LEU A 3 -6.97 -15.10 -11.17
CA LEU A 3 -6.12 -14.19 -10.41
C LEU A 3 -5.26 -13.36 -11.37
N TYR A 4 -5.31 -12.04 -11.20
CA TYR A 4 -4.46 -11.07 -11.89
C TYR A 4 -3.71 -10.23 -10.86
N VAL A 5 -2.49 -9.83 -11.20
CA VAL A 5 -1.62 -9.08 -10.31
C VAL A 5 -1.01 -7.92 -11.07
N HIS A 6 -1.07 -6.73 -10.48
CA HIS A 6 -0.55 -5.49 -11.05
C HIS A 6 0.44 -4.86 -10.08
N GLU A 7 1.66 -4.61 -10.51
CA GLU A 7 2.63 -3.85 -9.70
C GLU A 7 2.32 -2.35 -9.78
N ILE A 8 2.15 -1.75 -8.60
CA ILE A 8 1.82 -0.34 -8.43
C ILE A 8 2.93 0.41 -7.69
N ARG A 9 3.01 1.72 -7.91
CA ARG A 9 3.82 2.68 -7.16
C ARG A 9 2.99 3.89 -6.82
N LEU A 10 2.87 4.17 -5.53
CA LEU A 10 2.25 5.36 -5.02
C LEU A 10 3.32 6.42 -4.77
N THR A 11 2.96 7.68 -4.98
CA THR A 11 3.85 8.81 -4.72
C THR A 11 3.08 9.84 -3.94
N ASP A 12 3.62 10.28 -2.81
CA ASP A 12 3.03 11.33 -1.98
C ASP A 12 3.42 12.74 -2.46
N HIS A 13 2.61 13.74 -2.11
CA HIS A 13 2.92 15.15 -2.36
C HIS A 13 4.12 15.65 -1.55
N ASP A 14 4.20 15.23 -0.29
CA ASP A 14 5.35 15.43 0.59
C ASP A 14 5.94 14.07 0.94
N ILE A 15 7.25 13.97 1.19
CA ILE A 15 7.86 12.72 1.64
C ILE A 15 7.15 12.25 2.92
N TRP A 16 6.53 11.07 2.88
CA TRP A 16 5.92 10.47 4.04
C TRP A 16 7.01 10.03 5.01
N ARG A 17 6.89 10.48 6.26
CA ARG A 17 7.83 10.16 7.35
C ARG A 17 7.09 9.54 8.53
N SER A 18 7.65 8.48 9.07
CA SER A 18 7.36 7.96 10.41
C SER A 18 8.62 8.04 11.27
N ALA A 19 8.52 7.62 12.53
CA ALA A 19 9.70 7.43 13.38
C ALA A 19 10.71 6.40 12.82
N ARG A 20 10.30 5.55 11.87
CA ARG A 20 11.10 4.41 11.37
C ARG A 20 11.61 4.57 9.94
N GLU A 21 10.80 5.13 9.04
CA GLU A 21 11.10 5.19 7.61
C GLU A 21 10.63 6.50 6.97
N ALA A 22 11.33 6.93 5.91
CA ALA A 22 10.94 8.03 5.03
C ALA A 22 10.88 7.50 3.59
N ILE A 23 9.71 7.59 2.96
CA ILE A 23 9.42 6.85 1.72
C ILE A 23 9.05 7.85 0.61
N PRO A 24 9.86 7.98 -0.46
CA PRO A 24 9.55 8.86 -1.59
C PRO A 24 8.56 8.21 -2.58
N GLU A 25 8.56 6.88 -2.66
CA GLU A 25 7.64 6.08 -3.47
C GLU A 25 7.29 4.81 -2.70
N GLN A 26 6.02 4.47 -2.64
CA GLN A 26 5.53 3.26 -1.99
C GLN A 26 5.19 2.20 -3.05
N PRO A 27 6.04 1.19 -3.29
CA PRO A 27 5.69 0.07 -4.13
C PRO A 27 4.60 -0.79 -3.48
N GLY A 28 3.84 -1.51 -4.29
CA GLY A 28 2.81 -2.44 -3.83
C GLY A 28 2.25 -3.30 -4.97
N LEU A 29 1.23 -4.09 -4.64
CA LEU A 29 0.46 -4.88 -5.59
C LEU A 29 -1.01 -4.49 -5.50
N LEU A 30 -1.64 -4.32 -6.66
CA LEU A 30 -3.09 -4.42 -6.81
C LEU A 30 -3.40 -5.86 -7.27
N VAL A 31 -4.17 -6.58 -6.46
CA VAL A 31 -4.65 -7.93 -6.72
C VAL A 31 -6.06 -7.83 -7.30
N GLU A 32 -6.29 -8.55 -8.39
CA GLU A 32 -7.58 -8.64 -9.05
C GLU A 32 -8.05 -10.10 -9.08
N LEU A 33 -9.25 -10.35 -8.55
CA LEU A 33 -9.95 -11.61 -8.68
C LEU A 33 -11.09 -11.44 -9.68
N ARG A 34 -11.13 -12.28 -10.70
CA ARG A 34 -12.12 -12.19 -11.79
C ARG A 34 -12.95 -13.44 -11.91
N GLU A 35 -14.26 -13.27 -11.99
CA GLU A 35 -15.22 -14.32 -12.32
C GLU A 35 -16.12 -13.84 -13.45
N ARG A 36 -16.11 -14.54 -14.58
CA ARG A 36 -16.69 -14.06 -15.85
C ARG A 36 -16.11 -12.68 -16.22
N ASP A 37 -16.96 -11.68 -16.45
CA ASP A 37 -16.57 -10.30 -16.79
C ASP A 37 -16.57 -9.36 -15.58
N VAL A 38 -16.66 -9.91 -14.35
CA VAL A 38 -16.68 -9.12 -13.11
C VAL A 38 -15.37 -9.31 -12.37
N SER A 39 -14.75 -8.19 -12.01
CA SER A 39 -13.48 -8.13 -11.27
C SER A 39 -13.68 -7.48 -9.91
N GLY A 40 -13.10 -8.06 -8.86
CA GLY A 40 -12.93 -7.45 -7.55
C GLY A 40 -11.45 -7.17 -7.29
N PHE A 41 -11.17 -6.12 -6.53
CA PHE A 41 -9.82 -5.58 -6.33
C PHE A 41 -9.45 -5.47 -4.86
N GLY A 42 -8.19 -5.74 -4.54
CA GLY A 42 -7.58 -5.49 -3.24
C GLY A 42 -6.12 -5.09 -3.38
N GLU A 43 -5.54 -4.52 -2.34
CA GLU A 43 -4.20 -3.92 -2.37
C GLU A 43 -3.30 -4.52 -1.29
N ALA A 44 -2.00 -4.62 -1.59
CA ALA A 44 -0.94 -4.93 -0.63
C ALA A 44 0.26 -3.99 -0.84
N SER A 45 0.55 -3.14 0.15
CA SER A 45 1.70 -2.22 0.09
C SER A 45 3.00 -2.93 0.51
N ALA A 46 4.09 -2.69 -0.20
CA ALA A 46 5.43 -3.14 0.18
C ALA A 46 6.06 -2.19 1.21
N PHE A 47 5.47 -2.16 2.40
CA PHE A 47 5.81 -1.26 3.50
C PHE A 47 6.36 -2.02 4.71
N MET A 48 7.43 -1.51 5.35
CA MET A 48 8.13 -2.18 6.46
C MET A 48 8.35 -3.66 6.18
N THR A 49 9.01 -3.95 5.05
CA THR A 49 9.00 -5.27 4.42
C THR A 49 9.59 -6.38 5.28
N ASP A 50 10.50 -6.06 6.19
CA ASP A 50 11.07 -7.04 7.12
C ASP A 50 10.08 -7.44 8.21
N ARG A 51 9.23 -6.49 8.64
CA ARG A 51 8.26 -6.71 9.71
C ARG A 51 7.01 -7.42 9.22
N TYR A 52 6.48 -7.00 8.07
CA TYR A 52 5.23 -7.53 7.53
C TYR A 52 5.44 -8.53 6.39
N ARG A 53 6.71 -8.86 6.09
CA ARG A 53 7.11 -9.78 5.01
C ARG A 53 6.51 -9.39 3.65
N SER A 54 6.36 -8.08 3.43
CA SER A 54 5.60 -7.48 2.32
C SER A 54 6.47 -7.06 1.14
N ALA A 55 7.72 -7.53 1.04
CA ALA A 55 8.56 -7.23 -0.13
C ALA A 55 7.93 -7.78 -1.41
N LEU A 56 7.96 -7.01 -2.52
CA LEU A 56 7.38 -7.42 -3.80
C LEU A 56 7.77 -8.84 -4.26
N PRO A 57 9.06 -9.26 -4.22
CA PRO A 57 9.43 -10.61 -4.61
C PRO A 57 8.75 -11.69 -3.75
N VAL A 58 8.63 -11.44 -2.45
CA VAL A 58 7.97 -12.37 -1.52
C VAL A 58 6.48 -12.47 -1.82
N MET A 59 5.81 -11.34 -2.04
CA MET A 59 4.38 -11.35 -2.36
C MET A 59 4.11 -12.05 -3.70
N HIS A 60 4.97 -11.87 -4.71
CA HIS A 60 4.87 -12.62 -5.96
C HIS A 60 5.07 -14.14 -5.77
N ASP A 61 6.05 -14.55 -4.99
CA ASP A 61 6.30 -15.97 -4.68
C ASP A 61 5.11 -16.60 -3.95
N ASP A 62 4.54 -15.86 -3.00
CA ASP A 62 3.34 -16.27 -2.27
C ASP A 62 2.11 -16.38 -3.18
N LEU A 63 1.90 -15.41 -4.08
CA LEU A 63 0.83 -15.44 -5.08
C LEU A 63 0.94 -16.66 -6.00
N ARG A 64 2.14 -16.96 -6.52
CA ARG A 64 2.37 -18.15 -7.36
C ARG A 64 2.03 -19.44 -6.61
N ARG A 65 2.40 -19.52 -5.34
CA ARG A 65 2.10 -20.69 -4.50
C ARG A 65 0.60 -20.91 -4.32
N VAL A 66 -0.17 -19.83 -4.12
CA VAL A 66 -1.62 -19.94 -3.85
C VAL A 66 -2.50 -19.87 -5.09
N ALA A 67 -1.96 -19.52 -6.27
CA ALA A 67 -2.73 -19.35 -7.51
C ALA A 67 -3.60 -20.58 -7.85
N GLY A 68 -3.06 -21.79 -7.67
CA GLY A 68 -3.81 -23.04 -7.86
C GLY A 68 -5.01 -23.18 -6.93
N THR A 69 -4.85 -22.79 -5.65
CA THR A 69 -5.95 -22.75 -4.66
C THR A 69 -6.98 -21.70 -5.07
N VAL A 70 -6.57 -20.47 -5.39
CA VAL A 70 -7.49 -19.37 -5.77
C VAL A 70 -8.39 -19.75 -6.95
N ARG A 71 -7.87 -20.55 -7.89
CA ARG A 71 -8.64 -21.03 -9.05
C ARG A 71 -9.84 -21.90 -8.67
N THR A 72 -9.74 -22.68 -7.59
CA THR A 72 -10.80 -23.61 -7.17
C THR A 72 -11.81 -22.97 -6.22
N LEU A 73 -11.51 -21.78 -5.70
CA LEU A 73 -12.38 -21.09 -4.75
C LEU A 73 -13.61 -20.47 -5.46
N PRO A 74 -14.80 -20.57 -4.83
CA PRO A 74 -16.01 -19.91 -5.31
C PRO A 74 -15.90 -18.39 -5.17
N ALA A 75 -16.56 -17.66 -6.08
CA ALA A 75 -16.49 -16.20 -6.13
C ALA A 75 -17.48 -15.48 -5.19
N ASP A 76 -18.42 -16.22 -4.61
CA ASP A 76 -19.52 -15.75 -3.76
C ASP A 76 -19.35 -16.13 -2.28
N ASP A 77 -18.23 -16.76 -1.90
CA ASP A 77 -17.90 -17.11 -0.52
C ASP A 77 -16.51 -16.57 -0.12
N PRO A 78 -16.39 -15.24 0.12
CA PRO A 78 -15.13 -14.63 0.52
C PRO A 78 -14.62 -15.14 1.87
N GLY A 79 -15.52 -15.49 2.80
CA GLY A 79 -15.14 -16.06 4.10
C GLY A 79 -14.52 -17.45 3.97
N GLY A 80 -15.08 -18.31 3.12
CA GLY A 80 -14.49 -19.60 2.78
C GLY A 80 -13.17 -19.46 2.02
N ALA A 81 -13.07 -18.47 1.12
CA ALA A 81 -11.82 -18.17 0.43
C ALA A 81 -10.71 -17.75 1.41
N TRP A 82 -11.02 -16.88 2.37
CA TRP A 82 -10.09 -16.51 3.44
C TRP A 82 -9.66 -17.73 4.26
N ALA A 83 -10.60 -18.56 4.69
CA ALA A 83 -10.31 -19.74 5.50
C ALA A 83 -9.38 -20.74 4.78
N ALA A 84 -9.47 -20.85 3.45
CA ALA A 84 -8.58 -21.68 2.65
C ALA A 84 -7.19 -21.07 2.46
N LEU A 85 -7.09 -19.74 2.34
CA LEU A 85 -5.84 -19.03 2.04
C LEU A 85 -5.04 -18.68 3.30
N ALA A 86 -5.69 -18.38 4.42
CA ALA A 86 -5.03 -17.92 5.64
C ALA A 86 -3.93 -18.89 6.16
N PRO A 87 -4.14 -20.23 6.20
CA PRO A 87 -3.08 -21.15 6.60
C PRO A 87 -1.87 -21.16 5.64
N GLN A 88 -2.09 -20.86 4.35
CA GLN A 88 -1.04 -20.85 3.31
C GLN A 88 -0.26 -19.54 3.26
N LEU A 89 -0.82 -18.48 3.86
CA LEU A 89 -0.32 -17.10 3.87
C LEU A 89 -0.13 -16.54 5.30
N ALA A 90 -0.01 -17.40 6.31
CA ALA A 90 0.07 -17.00 7.72
C ALA A 90 1.21 -16.00 8.01
N GLY A 91 2.30 -16.05 7.23
CA GLY A 91 3.42 -15.11 7.35
C GLY A 91 3.32 -13.87 6.44
N SER A 92 2.23 -13.68 5.72
CA SER A 92 2.08 -12.66 4.67
C SER A 92 0.72 -11.94 4.78
N PRO A 93 0.44 -11.28 5.92
CA PRO A 93 -0.88 -10.72 6.22
C PRO A 93 -1.34 -9.68 5.21
N PHE A 94 -0.42 -8.88 4.66
CA PHE A 94 -0.77 -7.83 3.69
C PHE A 94 -1.28 -8.44 2.38
N LEU A 95 -0.64 -9.51 1.92
CA LEU A 95 -1.08 -10.22 0.73
C LEU A 95 -2.40 -10.98 0.97
N LEU A 96 -2.55 -11.60 2.14
CA LEU A 96 -3.81 -12.23 2.54
C LEU A 96 -4.96 -11.21 2.55
N ALA A 97 -4.70 -10.00 3.05
CA ALA A 97 -5.66 -8.91 3.04
C ALA A 97 -6.04 -8.48 1.61
N ALA A 98 -5.07 -8.37 0.70
CA ALA A 98 -5.36 -8.03 -0.70
C ALA A 98 -6.28 -9.07 -1.36
N LEU A 99 -6.02 -10.36 -1.14
CA LEU A 99 -6.86 -11.44 -1.68
C LEU A 99 -8.26 -11.45 -1.04
N ASP A 100 -8.35 -11.25 0.27
CA ASP A 100 -9.62 -11.19 0.98
C ASP A 100 -10.47 -9.99 0.57
N VAL A 101 -9.88 -8.80 0.50
CA VAL A 101 -10.55 -7.58 0.03
C VAL A 101 -11.03 -7.76 -1.42
N ALA A 102 -10.19 -8.32 -2.31
CA ALA A 102 -10.60 -8.61 -3.68
C ALA A 102 -11.75 -9.62 -3.76
N ALA A 103 -11.79 -10.62 -2.88
CA ALA A 103 -12.86 -11.61 -2.83
C ALA A 103 -14.19 -10.98 -2.34
N HIS A 104 -14.15 -10.14 -1.30
CA HIS A 104 -15.31 -9.39 -0.83
C HIS A 104 -15.82 -8.40 -1.87
N ASP A 105 -14.91 -7.67 -2.53
CA ASP A 105 -15.25 -6.76 -3.62
C ASP A 105 -15.92 -7.50 -4.78
N LEU A 106 -15.37 -8.64 -5.20
CA LEU A 106 -15.92 -9.48 -6.25
C LEU A 106 -17.32 -10.02 -5.89
N ALA A 107 -17.48 -10.56 -4.68
CA ALA A 107 -18.76 -11.10 -4.22
C ALA A 107 -19.86 -10.02 -4.19
N ALA A 108 -19.54 -8.83 -3.67
CA ALA A 108 -20.46 -7.69 -3.65
C ALA A 108 -20.81 -7.20 -5.06
N ARG A 109 -19.84 -7.17 -5.99
CA ARG A 109 -20.08 -6.83 -7.40
C ARG A 109 -20.96 -7.85 -8.11
N LEU A 110 -20.73 -9.15 -7.87
CA LEU A 110 -21.56 -10.23 -8.42
C LEU A 110 -23.00 -10.15 -7.88
N ALA A 111 -23.18 -9.73 -6.63
CA ALA A 111 -24.48 -9.47 -6.03
C ALA A 111 -25.12 -8.13 -6.48
N GLY A 112 -24.37 -7.26 -7.17
CA GLY A 112 -24.87 -5.98 -7.66
C GLY A 112 -25.13 -4.95 -6.57
N VAL A 113 -24.46 -5.05 -5.41
CA VAL A 113 -24.65 -4.15 -4.26
C VAL A 113 -23.31 -3.57 -3.78
N PRO A 114 -23.30 -2.37 -3.17
CA PRO A 114 -22.11 -1.83 -2.52
C PRO A 114 -21.62 -2.75 -1.40
N LEU A 115 -20.31 -2.72 -1.13
CA LEU A 115 -19.68 -3.60 -0.15
C LEU A 115 -20.28 -3.42 1.25
N TRP A 116 -20.60 -2.18 1.67
CA TRP A 116 -21.20 -1.93 2.98
C TRP A 116 -22.54 -2.67 3.14
N GLN A 117 -23.31 -2.76 2.05
CA GLN A 117 -24.59 -3.46 2.02
C GLN A 117 -24.38 -4.98 1.99
N HIS A 118 -23.40 -5.46 1.22
CA HIS A 118 -23.03 -6.88 1.19
C HIS A 118 -22.58 -7.38 2.57
N LEU A 119 -21.90 -6.53 3.34
CA LEU A 119 -21.48 -6.82 4.71
C LEU A 119 -22.63 -6.71 5.74
N GLY A 120 -23.85 -6.41 5.30
CA GLY A 120 -25.03 -6.26 6.16
C GLY A 120 -25.10 -4.94 6.94
N GLY A 121 -24.29 -3.94 6.56
CA GLY A 121 -24.27 -2.62 7.17
C GLY A 121 -25.40 -1.70 6.68
N ALA A 122 -25.64 -0.63 7.43
CA ALA A 122 -26.48 0.49 6.99
C ALA A 122 -25.74 1.38 5.99
N ARG A 123 -26.48 2.20 5.24
CA ARG A 123 -25.87 3.19 4.34
C ARG A 123 -24.96 4.12 5.15
N PRO A 124 -23.68 4.25 4.78
CA PRO A 124 -22.77 5.08 5.54
C PRO A 124 -23.09 6.56 5.36
N GLU A 125 -23.28 7.27 6.46
CA GLU A 125 -23.56 8.71 6.50
C GLU A 125 -22.59 9.39 7.47
N GLY A 126 -22.19 10.63 7.17
CA GLY A 126 -21.36 11.42 8.09
C GLY A 126 -19.99 10.81 8.39
N LEU A 127 -19.41 10.03 7.48
CA LEU A 127 -18.05 9.52 7.64
C LEU A 127 -17.03 10.64 7.47
N HIS A 128 -16.09 10.74 8.40
CA HIS A 128 -14.95 11.64 8.29
C HIS A 128 -13.66 10.96 8.74
N SER A 129 -12.57 11.27 8.05
CA SER A 129 -11.22 10.85 8.43
C SER A 129 -10.52 11.93 9.27
N SER A 130 -9.58 11.53 10.13
CA SER A 130 -8.48 12.40 10.59
C SER A 130 -7.53 12.72 9.43
N TYR A 131 -6.68 13.74 9.60
CA TYR A 131 -5.56 14.04 8.69
C TYR A 131 -4.20 13.86 9.36
N SER A 132 -3.32 13.08 8.77
CA SER A 132 -1.98 12.80 9.27
C SER A 132 -1.00 13.93 8.97
N ILE A 133 -0.41 14.47 10.02
CA ILE A 133 0.75 15.36 9.98
C ILE A 133 1.98 14.52 10.32
N GLY A 134 2.69 14.09 9.26
CA GLY A 134 3.91 13.32 9.39
C GLY A 134 5.02 14.08 10.13
N LEU A 135 5.92 13.31 10.77
CA LEU A 135 7.00 13.85 11.58
C LEU A 135 7.97 14.70 10.75
N ASP A 136 8.18 15.95 11.16
CA ASP A 136 9.11 16.88 10.53
C ASP A 136 9.48 17.99 11.55
N THR A 137 10.14 19.05 11.09
CA THR A 137 10.32 20.28 11.85
C THR A 137 8.97 20.95 12.18
N PRO A 138 8.85 21.68 13.31
CA PRO A 138 7.60 22.34 13.69
C PRO A 138 7.03 23.25 12.59
N ASP A 139 7.88 24.02 11.92
CA ASP A 139 7.47 24.94 10.84
C ASP A 139 6.85 24.19 9.65
N VAL A 140 7.42 23.04 9.27
CA VAL A 140 6.88 22.20 8.18
C VAL A 140 5.56 21.56 8.61
N MET A 141 5.45 21.10 9.86
CA MET A 141 4.22 20.51 10.38
C MET A 141 3.09 21.55 10.44
N VAL A 142 3.38 22.78 10.88
CA VAL A 142 2.45 23.92 10.87
C VAL A 142 2.03 24.27 9.44
N ARG A 143 2.97 24.29 8.48
CA ARG A 143 2.66 24.50 7.06
C ARG A 143 1.65 23.45 6.56
N LYS A 144 1.93 22.15 6.79
CA LYS A 144 1.05 21.04 6.36
C LYS A 144 -0.36 21.16 6.95
N LEU A 145 -0.47 21.53 8.23
CA LEU A 145 -1.76 21.79 8.88
C LEU A 145 -2.51 22.93 8.17
N ARG A 146 -1.83 24.05 7.92
CA ARG A 146 -2.44 25.24 7.31
C ARG A 146 -2.86 25.03 5.86
N GLU A 147 -2.18 24.13 5.14
CA GLU A 147 -2.55 23.73 3.78
C GLU A 147 -3.81 22.86 3.74
N ARG A 148 -4.20 22.26 4.86
CA ARG A 148 -5.35 21.35 4.98
C ARG A 148 -6.26 21.74 6.15
N PRO A 149 -6.89 22.93 6.13
CA PRO A 149 -7.76 23.37 7.22
C PRO A 149 -9.11 22.62 7.21
N GLY A 150 -9.77 22.56 8.36
CA GLY A 150 -11.17 22.12 8.46
C GLY A 150 -11.39 20.62 8.58
N TRP A 151 -10.33 19.85 8.83
CA TRP A 151 -10.45 18.43 9.18
C TRP A 151 -10.96 18.27 10.61
N PRO A 152 -11.76 17.23 10.91
CA PRO A 152 -12.36 17.05 12.22
C PRO A 152 -11.35 16.66 13.30
N ALA A 153 -10.19 16.12 12.91
CA ALA A 153 -9.09 15.75 13.80
C ALA A 153 -7.77 15.74 13.00
N TYR A 154 -6.66 16.02 13.68
CA TYR A 154 -5.31 15.89 13.09
C TYR A 154 -4.51 14.84 13.83
N LYS A 155 -4.02 13.83 13.10
CA LYS A 155 -3.12 12.80 13.62
C LYS A 155 -1.67 13.29 13.54
N VAL A 156 -1.06 13.60 14.68
CA VAL A 156 0.26 14.21 14.77
C VAL A 156 1.29 13.18 15.22
N LYS A 157 2.31 12.95 14.39
CA LYS A 157 3.46 12.12 14.77
C LYS A 157 4.47 12.96 15.56
N LEU A 158 4.86 12.53 16.75
CA LEU A 158 5.93 13.18 17.54
C LEU A 158 7.11 12.25 17.74
N ALA A 159 8.32 12.82 17.73
CA ALA A 159 9.55 12.05 17.91
C ALA A 159 9.72 11.58 19.37
N ALA A 160 9.30 12.40 20.33
CA ALA A 160 9.41 12.11 21.75
C ALA A 160 8.15 12.52 22.52
N PRO A 161 7.86 11.89 23.69
CA PRO A 161 6.70 12.25 24.50
C PRO A 161 6.71 13.71 24.96
N GLY A 162 7.91 14.29 25.15
CA GLY A 162 8.10 15.66 25.62
C GLY A 162 7.98 16.75 24.55
N ASP A 163 7.72 16.41 23.28
CA ASP A 163 7.64 17.37 22.16
C ASP A 163 6.35 18.21 22.15
N LEU A 164 5.84 18.56 23.34
CA LEU A 164 4.64 19.38 23.53
C LEU A 164 4.75 20.77 22.89
N HIS A 165 5.97 21.26 22.65
CA HIS A 165 6.18 22.52 21.93
C HIS A 165 5.68 22.45 20.48
N VAL A 166 5.78 21.28 19.83
CA VAL A 166 5.22 21.03 18.48
C VAL A 166 3.71 21.16 18.52
N LEU A 167 3.05 20.49 19.47
CA LEU A 167 1.60 20.56 19.64
C LEU A 167 1.12 21.97 19.99
N ARG A 168 1.86 22.72 20.81
CA ARG A 168 1.57 24.13 21.10
C ARG A 168 1.58 24.97 19.82
N ALA A 169 2.60 24.82 18.97
CA ALA A 169 2.69 25.53 17.70
C ALA A 169 1.52 25.18 16.76
N LEU A 170 1.13 23.90 16.68
CA LEU A 170 -0.03 23.48 15.88
C LEU A 170 -1.35 24.01 16.44
N ARG A 171 -1.50 24.04 17.77
CA ARG A 171 -2.69 24.51 18.49
C ARG A 171 -2.96 26.00 18.25
N GLU A 172 -1.95 26.81 17.93
CA GLU A 172 -2.15 28.22 17.52
C GLU A 172 -2.93 28.37 16.20
N HIS A 173 -3.11 27.29 15.44
CA HIS A 173 -3.72 27.32 14.11
C HIS A 173 -4.99 26.47 13.97
N THR A 174 -5.39 25.71 14.98
CA THR A 174 -6.62 24.90 14.94
C THR A 174 -7.16 24.61 16.33
N ASP A 175 -8.49 24.51 16.44
CA ASP A 175 -9.18 24.00 17.62
C ASP A 175 -9.57 22.52 17.49
N ALA A 176 -9.32 21.90 16.32
CA ALA A 176 -9.60 20.48 16.12
C ALA A 176 -8.79 19.60 17.08
N PRO A 177 -9.35 18.46 17.53
CA PRO A 177 -8.64 17.51 18.38
C PRO A 177 -7.40 16.93 17.71
N PHE A 178 -6.44 16.55 18.55
CA PHE A 178 -5.23 15.85 18.12
C PHE A 178 -5.29 14.37 18.48
N PHE A 179 -4.92 13.53 17.52
CA PHE A 179 -4.56 12.13 17.77
C PHE A 179 -3.05 12.06 17.71
N VAL A 180 -2.38 11.71 18.81
CA VAL A 180 -0.92 11.69 18.84
C VAL A 180 -0.42 10.28 18.65
N ASP A 181 0.50 10.07 17.72
CA ASP A 181 1.08 8.77 17.40
C ASP A 181 2.56 8.74 17.75
N GLY A 182 2.93 7.84 18.68
CA GLY A 182 4.31 7.63 19.10
C GLY A 182 5.07 6.61 18.23
N ASN A 183 4.38 5.85 17.36
CA ASN A 183 4.93 4.82 16.48
C ASN A 183 6.02 3.92 17.14
N CYS A 184 5.74 3.46 18.36
CA CYS A 184 6.63 2.65 19.20
C CYS A 184 7.94 3.32 19.68
N GLY A 185 8.09 4.63 19.54
CA GLY A 185 9.36 5.33 19.77
C GLY A 185 9.59 5.81 21.21
N TRP A 186 8.59 5.74 22.09
CA TRP A 186 8.63 6.40 23.38
C TRP A 186 8.95 5.46 24.54
N ASP A 187 9.33 6.03 25.68
CA ASP A 187 9.53 5.32 26.94
C ASP A 187 8.44 5.67 27.97
N LEU A 188 8.18 4.76 28.91
CA LEU A 188 7.14 4.94 29.92
C LEU A 188 7.37 6.16 30.82
N PRO A 189 8.56 6.39 31.43
CA PRO A 189 8.77 7.55 32.30
C PRO A 189 8.48 8.89 31.62
N GLY A 190 8.98 9.10 30.39
CA GLY A 190 8.75 10.30 29.60
C GLY A 190 7.30 10.43 29.18
N THR A 191 6.65 9.33 28.80
CA THR A 191 5.23 9.33 28.43
C THR A 191 4.35 9.72 29.61
N LEU A 192 4.58 9.13 30.79
CA LEU A 192 3.84 9.49 32.01
C LEU A 192 4.01 10.97 32.38
N ALA A 193 5.22 11.51 32.23
CA ALA A 193 5.49 12.92 32.50
C ALA A 193 4.81 13.88 31.51
N ALA A 194 4.47 13.42 30.31
CA ALA A 194 3.84 14.23 29.26
C ALA A 194 2.31 14.22 29.28
N LEU A 195 1.67 13.26 29.98
CA LEU A 195 0.23 13.01 29.92
C LEU A 195 -0.65 14.25 30.15
N ASP A 196 -0.41 15.00 31.23
CA ASP A 196 -1.19 16.19 31.55
C ASP A 196 -1.03 17.28 30.48
N GLY A 197 0.18 17.37 29.90
CA GLY A 197 0.47 18.30 28.81
C GLY A 197 -0.21 17.92 27.50
N LEU A 198 -0.26 16.62 27.18
CA LEU A 198 -1.01 16.10 26.04
C LEU A 198 -2.51 16.40 26.21
N ALA A 199 -3.09 16.05 27.35
CA ALA A 199 -4.49 16.32 27.66
C ALA A 199 -4.81 17.83 27.58
N GLY A 200 -3.98 18.66 28.18
CA GLY A 200 -4.15 20.12 28.18
C GLY A 200 -4.03 20.79 26.80
N LEU A 201 -3.48 20.09 25.80
CA LEU A 201 -3.36 20.56 24.41
C LEU A 201 -4.45 19.99 23.49
N GLY A 202 -5.48 19.35 24.05
CA GLY A 202 -6.61 18.80 23.29
C GLY A 202 -6.25 17.52 22.53
N VAL A 203 -5.36 16.71 23.10
CA VAL A 203 -5.13 15.35 22.59
C VAL A 203 -6.27 14.46 23.08
N GLU A 204 -6.99 13.84 22.16
CA GLU A 204 -8.12 12.94 22.45
C GLU A 204 -7.73 11.46 22.37
N LEU A 205 -6.59 11.15 21.76
CA LEU A 205 -6.11 9.78 21.59
C LEU A 205 -4.58 9.75 21.53
N LEU A 206 -3.97 8.82 22.27
CA LEU A 206 -2.54 8.49 22.19
C LEU A 206 -2.37 7.09 21.58
N GLU A 207 -1.81 7.02 20.37
CA GLU A 207 -1.60 5.80 19.60
C GLU A 207 -0.19 5.24 19.79
N GLN A 208 -0.13 3.95 20.12
CA GLN A 208 1.05 3.10 20.20
C GLN A 208 2.37 3.83 20.59
N PRO A 209 2.49 4.32 21.83
CA PRO A 209 3.73 4.96 22.28
C PRO A 209 4.91 3.98 22.36
N PHE A 210 4.64 2.73 22.73
CA PHE A 210 5.69 1.74 23.05
C PHE A 210 5.83 0.64 21.99
N PRO A 211 7.02 0.01 21.89
CA PRO A 211 7.20 -1.22 21.12
C PRO A 211 6.16 -2.28 21.48
N ARG A 212 5.78 -3.09 20.49
CA ARG A 212 4.72 -4.11 20.59
C ARG A 212 4.87 -5.01 21.82
N GLU A 213 6.11 -5.31 22.21
CA GLU A 213 6.45 -6.26 23.27
C GLU A 213 6.26 -5.68 24.68
N ARG A 214 6.10 -4.36 24.82
CA ARG A 214 6.04 -3.64 26.12
C ARG A 214 4.62 -3.60 26.71
N TRP A 215 4.01 -4.77 26.90
CA TRP A 215 2.64 -4.88 27.43
C TRP A 215 2.47 -4.37 28.86
N ASP A 216 3.47 -4.55 29.74
CA ASP A 216 3.42 -4.05 31.12
C ASP A 216 3.44 -2.52 31.19
N ASP A 217 4.24 -1.89 30.33
CA ASP A 217 4.24 -0.43 30.17
C ASP A 217 2.90 0.06 29.66
N ALA A 218 2.32 -0.61 28.65
CA ALA A 218 1.00 -0.25 28.12
C ALA A 218 -0.09 -0.35 29.20
N ARG A 219 -0.12 -1.43 30.00
CA ARG A 219 -1.02 -1.58 31.15
C ARG A 219 -0.83 -0.47 32.19
N THR A 220 0.42 -0.15 32.51
CA THR A 220 0.75 0.92 33.47
C THR A 220 0.28 2.27 32.96
N LEU A 221 0.51 2.55 31.67
CA LEU A 221 0.08 3.78 31.02
C LEU A 221 -1.45 3.87 30.97
N LYS A 222 -2.15 2.80 30.58
CA LYS A 222 -3.61 2.74 30.55
C LYS A 222 -4.21 3.13 31.91
N ALA A 223 -3.66 2.59 33.00
CA ALA A 223 -4.16 2.87 34.36
C ALA A 223 -3.96 4.34 34.80
N ALA A 224 -2.96 5.03 34.27
CA ALA A 224 -2.60 6.39 34.65
C ALA A 224 -3.08 7.47 33.67
N SER A 225 -3.37 7.10 32.42
CA SER A 225 -3.56 8.05 31.33
C SER A 225 -4.91 8.76 31.40
N PRO A 226 -4.95 10.11 31.42
CA PRO A 226 -6.17 10.89 31.29
C PRO A 226 -6.72 10.89 29.85
N VAL A 227 -5.92 10.45 28.87
CA VAL A 227 -6.28 10.34 27.45
C VAL A 227 -6.38 8.86 27.06
N PRO A 228 -7.38 8.44 26.28
CA PRO A 228 -7.45 7.09 25.72
C PRO A 228 -6.15 6.68 25.01
N VAL A 229 -5.72 5.44 25.24
CA VAL A 229 -4.49 4.86 24.66
C VAL A 229 -4.88 3.75 23.71
N PHE A 230 -4.47 3.85 22.45
CA PHE A 230 -4.85 2.94 21.39
C PHE A 230 -3.66 2.07 20.95
N ALA A 231 -3.93 0.79 20.70
CA ALA A 231 -2.97 -0.13 20.08
C ALA A 231 -3.02 -0.01 18.55
N ASP A 232 -1.87 0.07 17.89
CA ASP A 232 -1.71 -0.14 16.44
C ASP A 232 -0.80 -1.36 16.23
N GLU A 233 0.50 -1.22 16.40
CA GLU A 233 1.46 -2.30 16.28
C GLU A 233 1.22 -3.50 17.22
N SER A 234 0.57 -3.28 18.36
CA SER A 234 0.21 -4.33 19.31
C SER A 234 -1.02 -5.14 18.89
N ILE A 235 -1.81 -4.67 17.91
CA ILE A 235 -2.99 -5.36 17.39
C ILE A 235 -2.79 -5.66 15.89
N THR A 236 -2.35 -6.87 15.59
CA THR A 236 -2.12 -7.33 14.21
C THR A 236 -3.11 -8.38 13.76
N GLY A 237 -3.76 -9.10 14.67
CA GLY A 237 -4.77 -10.09 14.31
C GLY A 237 -5.67 -10.45 15.48
N PRO A 238 -6.62 -11.38 15.27
CA PRO A 238 -7.62 -11.76 16.29
C PRO A 238 -7.00 -12.26 17.60
N ASP A 239 -5.82 -12.87 17.56
CA ASP A 239 -5.18 -13.46 18.73
C ASP A 239 -4.63 -12.41 19.72
N ASP A 240 -4.40 -11.18 19.25
CA ASP A 240 -3.86 -10.09 20.08
C ASP A 240 -4.94 -9.38 20.92
N LEU A 241 -6.21 -9.61 20.60
CA LEU A 241 -7.30 -8.74 21.05
C LEU A 241 -7.53 -8.80 22.57
N ASP A 242 -7.44 -9.98 23.17
CA ASP A 242 -7.67 -10.15 24.61
C ASP A 242 -6.58 -9.44 25.42
N ALA A 243 -5.32 -9.57 24.98
CA ALA A 243 -4.20 -8.81 25.55
C ALA A 243 -4.35 -7.30 25.34
N CYS A 244 -4.88 -6.88 24.19
CA CYS A 244 -5.19 -5.48 23.93
C CYS A 244 -6.30 -4.96 24.86
N ALA A 245 -7.34 -5.76 25.12
CA ALA A 245 -8.41 -5.40 26.04
C ALA A 245 -7.90 -5.13 27.46
N GLU A 246 -6.86 -5.84 27.90
CA GLU A 246 -6.20 -5.59 29.17
C GLU A 246 -5.32 -4.33 29.12
N ALA A 247 -4.54 -4.14 28.07
CA ALA A 247 -3.45 -3.16 28.02
C ALA A 247 -3.79 -1.80 27.38
N PHE A 248 -4.89 -1.68 26.64
CA PHE A 248 -5.27 -0.46 25.91
C PHE A 248 -6.72 -0.06 26.17
N HIS A 249 -7.05 1.21 25.90
CA HIS A 249 -8.42 1.74 25.91
C HIS A 249 -9.13 1.52 24.57
N GLY A 250 -8.37 1.40 23.49
CA GLY A 250 -8.90 1.15 22.15
C GLY A 250 -7.90 0.49 21.21
N VAL A 251 -8.35 0.20 19.99
CA VAL A 251 -7.57 -0.47 18.95
C VAL A 251 -7.70 0.26 17.61
N ASN A 252 -6.57 0.46 16.93
CA ASN A 252 -6.47 0.87 15.53
C ASN A 252 -6.28 -0.38 14.64
N LEU A 253 -7.38 -0.82 14.04
CA LEU A 253 -7.39 -1.95 13.13
C LEU A 253 -7.05 -1.47 11.71
N LYS A 254 -6.20 -2.22 11.03
CA LYS A 254 -5.86 -1.99 9.62
C LYS A 254 -6.08 -3.28 8.85
N LEU A 255 -6.80 -3.24 7.73
CA LEU A 255 -7.15 -4.44 6.97
C LEU A 255 -5.90 -5.22 6.57
N MET A 256 -4.84 -4.54 6.12
CA MET A 256 -3.56 -5.15 5.75
C MET A 256 -2.88 -5.92 6.90
N LYS A 257 -2.93 -5.39 8.13
CA LYS A 257 -2.38 -6.10 9.30
C LYS A 257 -3.24 -7.30 9.65
N ALA A 258 -4.56 -7.10 9.71
CA ALA A 258 -5.53 -8.11 10.13
C ALA A 258 -5.60 -9.32 9.18
N GLY A 259 -5.16 -9.15 7.93
CA GLY A 259 -5.31 -10.16 6.89
C GLY A 259 -6.65 -10.08 6.15
N GLY A 260 -7.29 -8.90 6.14
CA GLY A 260 -8.50 -8.61 5.34
C GLY A 260 -9.73 -8.16 6.12
N ILE A 261 -10.83 -8.00 5.40
CA ILE A 261 -12.18 -7.71 5.89
C ILE A 261 -12.70 -8.87 6.74
N THR A 262 -12.54 -10.12 6.31
CA THR A 262 -13.03 -11.31 7.04
C THR A 262 -12.56 -11.33 8.50
N PRO A 263 -11.25 -11.26 8.80
CA PRO A 263 -10.78 -11.19 10.18
C PRO A 263 -11.12 -9.86 10.86
N ALA A 264 -11.08 -8.73 10.14
CA ALA A 264 -11.41 -7.42 10.71
C ALA A 264 -12.84 -7.35 11.27
N LEU A 265 -13.84 -7.92 10.59
CA LEU A 265 -15.22 -7.97 11.08
C LEU A 265 -15.36 -8.81 12.36
N SER A 266 -14.55 -9.86 12.52
CA SER A 266 -14.48 -10.63 13.77
C SER A 266 -13.83 -9.82 14.88
N MET A 267 -12.74 -9.11 14.58
CA MET A 267 -12.02 -8.27 15.52
C MET A 267 -12.86 -7.11 16.02
N LEU A 268 -13.58 -6.40 15.13
CA LEU A 268 -14.49 -5.30 15.50
C LEU A 268 -15.59 -5.76 16.46
N ARG A 269 -16.26 -6.88 16.14
CA ARG A 269 -17.29 -7.45 17.01
C ARG A 269 -16.76 -7.76 18.41
N ARG A 270 -15.57 -8.38 18.48
CA ARG A 270 -14.95 -8.68 19.78
C ARG A 270 -14.46 -7.42 20.49
N ALA A 271 -13.89 -6.45 19.79
CA ALA A 271 -13.47 -5.17 20.38
C ALA A 271 -14.65 -4.47 21.06
N HIS A 272 -15.80 -4.39 20.39
CA HIS A 272 -17.03 -3.85 20.97
C HIS A 272 -17.51 -4.67 22.17
N ALA A 273 -17.41 -6.00 22.12
CA ALA A 273 -17.77 -6.86 23.25
C ALA A 273 -16.87 -6.63 24.48
N HIS A 274 -15.61 -6.23 24.27
CA HIS A 274 -14.69 -5.82 25.33
C HIS A 274 -14.85 -4.36 25.77
N GLY A 275 -15.73 -3.57 25.12
CA GLY A 275 -15.89 -2.15 25.40
C GLY A 275 -14.68 -1.30 24.99
N LEU A 276 -13.88 -1.78 24.03
CA LEU A 276 -12.76 -1.03 23.48
C LEU A 276 -13.25 0.05 22.51
N GLY A 277 -12.62 1.22 22.56
CA GLY A 277 -12.73 2.20 21.48
C GLY A 277 -12.12 1.65 20.19
N THR A 278 -12.68 2.03 19.05
CA THR A 278 -12.33 1.45 17.76
C THR A 278 -11.98 2.51 16.73
N MET A 279 -10.88 2.24 16.03
CA MET A 279 -10.39 3.06 14.94
C MET A 279 -10.07 2.15 13.76
N LEU A 280 -10.42 2.57 12.55
CA LEU A 280 -9.88 1.97 11.33
C LEU A 280 -8.87 2.91 10.70
N GLY A 281 -7.63 2.45 10.63
CA GLY A 281 -6.55 3.11 9.93
C GLY A 281 -6.23 2.43 8.61
N CYS A 282 -5.43 3.10 7.78
CA CYS A 282 -4.82 2.53 6.60
C CYS A 282 -3.30 2.38 6.75
N MET A 283 -2.71 1.53 5.93
CA MET A 283 -1.29 1.65 5.59
C MET A 283 -1.11 2.80 4.57
N PRO A 284 0.11 3.11 4.10
CA PRO A 284 0.27 3.91 2.89
C PRO A 284 -0.38 3.17 1.71
N GLU A 285 -1.62 3.53 1.41
CA GLU A 285 -2.55 2.83 0.54
C GLU A 285 -3.13 3.78 -0.51
N SER A 286 -3.46 3.21 -1.67
CA SER A 286 -4.17 3.90 -2.74
C SER A 286 -5.67 3.97 -2.50
N SER A 287 -6.41 4.54 -3.45
CA SER A 287 -7.88 4.47 -3.46
C SER A 287 -8.41 3.04 -3.36
N ALA A 288 -7.66 2.01 -3.80
CA ALA A 288 -8.10 0.63 -3.69
C ALA A 288 -8.21 0.16 -2.22
N GLY A 289 -7.13 0.31 -1.44
CA GLY A 289 -7.13 -0.04 -0.01
C GLY A 289 -8.07 0.83 0.82
N VAL A 290 -8.00 2.16 0.64
CA VAL A 290 -8.82 3.11 1.41
C VAL A 290 -10.30 2.92 1.17
N SER A 291 -10.72 2.58 -0.05
CA SER A 291 -12.13 2.31 -0.33
C SER A 291 -12.64 1.14 0.51
N ALA A 292 -11.90 0.03 0.57
CA ALA A 292 -12.28 -1.12 1.38
C ALA A 292 -12.41 -0.75 2.87
N THR A 293 -11.45 0.00 3.41
CA THR A 293 -11.46 0.47 4.81
C THR A 293 -12.67 1.36 5.10
N ALA A 294 -12.95 2.34 4.23
CA ALA A 294 -14.06 3.28 4.41
C ALA A 294 -15.44 2.62 4.40
N HIS A 295 -15.62 1.52 3.67
CA HIS A 295 -16.86 0.73 3.68
C HIS A 295 -17.17 0.08 5.04
N LEU A 296 -16.16 -0.09 5.92
CA LEU A 296 -16.36 -0.55 7.29
C LEU A 296 -16.53 0.62 8.28
N GLY A 297 -16.40 1.86 7.83
CA GLY A 297 -16.45 3.07 8.66
C GLY A 297 -17.63 3.23 9.61
N PRO A 298 -18.88 2.85 9.25
CA PRO A 298 -20.01 2.92 10.18
C PRO A 298 -19.89 2.04 11.43
N GLN A 299 -18.92 1.12 11.44
CA GLN A 299 -18.72 0.17 12.53
C GLN A 299 -17.65 0.62 13.52
N VAL A 300 -17.11 1.84 13.41
CA VAL A 300 -16.03 2.33 14.29
C VAL A 300 -16.24 3.74 14.76
N ASP A 301 -15.57 4.10 15.86
CA ASP A 301 -15.63 5.43 16.48
C ASP A 301 -14.79 6.46 15.69
N HIS A 302 -13.68 6.01 15.09
CA HIS A 302 -12.73 6.86 14.38
C HIS A 302 -12.27 6.25 13.05
N LEU A 303 -12.05 7.11 12.05
CA LEU A 303 -11.41 6.75 10.79
C LEU A 303 -10.12 7.54 10.60
N ASP A 304 -9.07 6.85 10.18
CA ASP A 304 -7.78 7.40 9.74
C ASP A 304 -7.46 6.80 8.37
N ALA A 305 -8.25 7.25 7.40
CA ALA A 305 -8.33 6.76 6.04
C ALA A 305 -7.90 7.87 5.06
N ASP A 306 -6.81 8.55 5.41
CA ASP A 306 -6.37 9.81 4.81
C ASP A 306 -5.29 9.65 3.75
N SER A 307 -4.76 8.44 3.54
CA SER A 307 -3.61 8.23 2.64
C SER A 307 -3.86 8.79 1.25
N ILE A 308 -5.08 8.68 0.70
CA ILE A 308 -5.41 9.26 -0.62
C ILE A 308 -5.33 10.79 -0.68
N ALA A 309 -5.46 11.50 0.44
CA ALA A 309 -5.25 12.95 0.49
C ALA A 309 -3.76 13.33 0.46
N LEU A 310 -2.88 12.37 0.80
CA LEU A 310 -1.42 12.53 0.79
C LEU A 310 -0.81 12.22 -0.58
N LEU A 311 -1.50 11.42 -1.41
CA LEU A 311 -1.02 10.96 -2.71
C LEU A 311 -1.03 12.04 -3.80
N ALA A 312 0.11 12.18 -4.48
CA ALA A 312 0.23 12.84 -5.78
C ALA A 312 -0.09 11.90 -6.96
N ILE A 313 0.18 10.60 -6.81
CA ILE A 313 -0.10 9.56 -7.81
C ILE A 313 -0.89 8.42 -7.14
N ASP A 314 -2.10 8.19 -7.66
CA ASP A 314 -3.05 7.17 -7.20
C ASP A 314 -3.31 6.11 -8.30
N THR A 315 -3.90 4.98 -7.94
CA THR A 315 -4.14 3.80 -8.80
C THR A 315 -5.50 3.82 -9.53
N GLY A 316 -6.36 4.79 -9.24
CA GLY A 316 -7.67 4.87 -9.86
C GLY A 316 -8.61 5.82 -9.13
N ARG A 317 -9.90 5.49 -9.17
CA ARG A 317 -10.96 6.22 -8.44
C ARG A 317 -11.68 5.26 -7.51
N GLY A 318 -12.07 5.71 -6.33
CA GLY A 318 -12.88 4.93 -5.40
C GLY A 318 -13.72 5.85 -4.55
N VAL A 319 -13.58 5.74 -3.23
CA VAL A 319 -14.19 6.69 -2.30
C VAL A 319 -13.72 8.11 -2.54
N LEU A 320 -14.61 9.08 -2.33
CA LEU A 320 -14.28 10.48 -2.40
C LEU A 320 -13.92 10.97 -1.00
N LEU A 321 -12.72 11.51 -0.84
CA LEU A 321 -12.28 12.23 0.36
C LEU A 321 -12.13 13.70 0.01
N ASP A 322 -12.98 14.55 0.59
CA ASP A 322 -12.93 15.98 0.32
C ASP A 322 -11.88 16.72 1.17
N ALA A 323 -11.69 18.01 0.89
CA ALA A 323 -10.69 18.83 1.59
C ALA A 323 -10.99 19.05 3.08
N SER A 324 -12.18 18.69 3.58
CA SER A 324 -12.57 18.74 5.00
C SER A 324 -12.51 17.38 5.68
N GLY A 325 -12.00 16.36 4.98
CA GLY A 325 -11.90 14.99 5.49
C GLY A 325 -13.21 14.20 5.43
N ARG A 326 -14.28 14.72 4.80
CA ARG A 326 -15.53 13.97 4.63
C ARG A 326 -15.31 12.86 3.60
N ILE A 327 -15.74 11.66 3.96
CA ILE A 327 -15.72 10.49 3.09
C ILE A 327 -17.12 10.28 2.49
N THR A 328 -17.19 10.19 1.17
CA THR A 328 -18.40 9.78 0.44
C THR A 328 -18.13 8.46 -0.27
N LEU A 329 -18.92 7.45 0.07
CA LEU A 329 -18.84 6.15 -0.60
C LEU A 329 -19.65 6.18 -1.90
N PRO A 330 -19.16 5.51 -2.97
CA PRO A 330 -19.93 5.33 -4.19
C PRO A 330 -21.13 4.40 -3.98
N ASP A 331 -22.22 4.64 -4.70
CA ASP A 331 -23.38 3.72 -4.77
C ASP A 331 -23.13 2.54 -5.73
N ALA A 332 -21.92 2.44 -6.30
CA ALA A 332 -21.53 1.37 -7.21
C ALA A 332 -21.35 0.03 -6.46
N PRO A 333 -21.55 -1.12 -7.13
CA PRO A 333 -21.30 -2.42 -6.52
C PRO A 333 -19.85 -2.62 -6.06
N GLY A 334 -19.67 -3.40 -5.00
CA GLY A 334 -18.35 -3.62 -4.40
C GLY A 334 -17.85 -2.43 -3.59
N THR A 335 -16.54 -2.26 -3.52
CA THR A 335 -15.86 -1.09 -2.94
C THR A 335 -16.08 0.18 -3.78
N GLY A 336 -16.63 0.02 -4.99
CA GLY A 336 -16.75 1.07 -6.00
C GLY A 336 -15.41 1.57 -6.56
N PHE A 337 -14.29 0.92 -6.21
CA PHE A 337 -12.99 1.20 -6.81
C PHE A 337 -13.00 0.85 -8.30
N VAL A 338 -12.39 1.72 -9.11
CA VAL A 338 -12.21 1.56 -10.55
C VAL A 338 -10.75 1.90 -10.86
N PRO A 339 -9.93 0.91 -11.26
CA PRO A 339 -8.51 1.14 -11.56
C PRO A 339 -8.34 1.97 -12.83
N ASP A 340 -7.29 2.81 -12.85
CA ASP A 340 -6.78 3.44 -14.07
C ASP A 340 -5.50 2.74 -14.51
N PHE A 341 -5.63 1.61 -15.21
CA PHE A 341 -4.49 0.82 -15.68
C PHE A 341 -3.54 1.55 -16.65
N THR A 342 -3.94 2.73 -17.15
CA THR A 342 -3.10 3.58 -17.99
C THR A 342 -2.39 4.67 -17.21
N GLY A 343 -2.74 4.83 -15.94
CA GLY A 343 -2.21 5.84 -15.04
C GLY A 343 -0.76 5.59 -14.62
N PRO A 344 -0.06 6.63 -14.16
CA PRO A 344 1.36 6.58 -13.83
C PRO A 344 1.69 5.69 -12.61
N ALA A 345 0.69 5.32 -11.81
CA ALA A 345 0.88 4.41 -10.69
C ALA A 345 1.22 2.97 -11.13
N PHE A 346 0.81 2.56 -12.34
CA PHE A 346 1.02 1.18 -12.80
C PHE A 346 2.37 1.03 -13.49
N THR A 347 3.27 0.26 -12.87
CA THR A 347 4.62 0.08 -13.41
C THR A 347 4.79 -1.13 -14.32
N VAL A 348 3.88 -2.10 -14.23
CA VAL A 348 3.87 -3.30 -15.06
C VAL A 348 2.40 -3.63 -15.39
N ARG A 349 2.09 -3.77 -16.68
CA ARG A 349 0.74 -4.15 -17.14
C ARG A 349 0.38 -5.56 -16.65
N PRO A 350 -0.91 -5.87 -16.42
CA PRO A 350 -1.38 -7.16 -15.90
C PRO A 350 -0.69 -8.33 -16.56
N ALA A 351 -0.09 -9.20 -15.74
CA ALA A 351 0.24 -10.55 -16.15
C ALA A 351 -0.89 -11.48 -15.67
N ASP A 352 -1.44 -12.28 -16.58
CA ASP A 352 -2.31 -13.39 -16.17
C ASP A 352 -1.47 -14.34 -15.30
N ALA A 353 -1.96 -14.71 -14.11
CA ALA A 353 -1.23 -15.63 -13.24
C ALA A 353 -0.93 -16.98 -13.93
N ASP A 354 -1.69 -17.33 -14.98
CA ASP A 354 -1.47 -18.50 -15.83
C ASP A 354 -0.23 -18.39 -16.75
N ALA A 355 0.41 -17.21 -16.84
CA ALA A 355 1.56 -16.94 -17.72
C ALA A 355 2.93 -16.89 -16.99
N LEU A 356 3.00 -17.25 -15.71
CA LEU A 356 4.24 -17.23 -14.93
C LEU A 356 5.04 -18.53 -15.06
N ASP A 357 5.68 -18.72 -16.22
CA ASP A 357 6.76 -19.69 -16.38
C ASP A 357 8.10 -19.00 -16.06
N HIS A 358 8.71 -19.37 -14.94
CA HIS A 358 9.96 -18.78 -14.47
C HIS A 358 11.14 -19.66 -14.84
N ASP A 359 11.63 -19.50 -16.06
CA ASP A 359 13.01 -19.82 -16.41
C ASP A 359 13.52 -18.83 -17.49
N GLU A 360 14.64 -18.16 -17.20
CA GLU A 360 15.33 -17.14 -18.02
C GLU A 360 14.49 -15.91 -18.46
N ALA A 361 14.73 -14.75 -17.81
CA ALA A 361 13.96 -13.50 -17.98
C ALA A 361 13.81 -13.00 -19.44
N ARG A 362 12.70 -13.38 -20.06
CA ARG A 362 12.19 -12.86 -21.33
C ARG A 362 10.98 -11.96 -21.05
N LEU A 363 11.13 -10.66 -21.29
CA LEU A 363 10.02 -9.70 -21.30
C LEU A 363 9.30 -9.83 -22.65
N SER A 364 7.97 -9.71 -22.67
CA SER A 364 7.21 -9.76 -23.91
C SER A 364 5.97 -8.87 -23.88
N VAL A 365 5.63 -8.31 -25.05
CA VAL A 365 4.35 -7.62 -25.30
C VAL A 365 3.45 -8.61 -26.00
N HIS A 366 2.22 -8.76 -25.52
CA HIS A 366 1.22 -9.65 -26.09
C HIS A 366 0.05 -8.85 -26.67
N ARG A 367 -0.48 -9.33 -27.80
CA ARG A 367 -1.76 -8.90 -28.38
C ARG A 367 -2.56 -10.15 -28.70
N ASP A 368 -3.80 -10.22 -28.20
CA ASP A 368 -4.69 -11.38 -28.38
C ASP A 368 -4.04 -12.72 -28.00
N GLY A 369 -3.24 -12.72 -26.92
CA GLY A 369 -2.53 -13.90 -26.42
C GLY A 369 -1.30 -14.32 -27.24
N THR A 370 -0.94 -13.55 -28.27
CA THR A 370 0.26 -13.79 -29.10
C THR A 370 1.33 -12.76 -28.76
N ALA A 371 2.58 -13.21 -28.55
CA ALA A 371 3.71 -12.31 -28.32
C ALA A 371 4.03 -11.52 -29.61
N VAL A 372 3.73 -10.23 -29.63
CA VAL A 372 4.01 -9.30 -30.74
C VAL A 372 5.37 -8.62 -30.61
N ALA A 373 5.97 -8.66 -29.41
CA ALA A 373 7.37 -8.31 -29.21
C ALA A 373 7.97 -9.04 -28.01
N SER A 374 9.29 -9.27 -28.00
CA SER A 374 9.97 -9.78 -26.80
C SER A 374 11.38 -9.20 -26.64
N ALA A 375 11.87 -9.14 -25.42
CA ALA A 375 13.17 -8.63 -25.04
C ALA A 375 13.77 -9.51 -23.93
N ARG A 376 14.95 -10.09 -24.16
CA ARG A 376 15.66 -10.89 -23.14
C ARG A 376 16.75 -10.06 -22.47
N VAL A 377 16.78 -10.02 -21.13
CA VAL A 377 17.84 -9.33 -20.36
C VAL A 377 18.85 -10.38 -19.88
N ARG A 378 20.11 -10.29 -20.33
CA ARG A 378 21.20 -11.17 -19.89
C ARG A 378 22.29 -10.39 -19.14
N ARG A 379 22.89 -11.02 -18.13
CA ARG A 379 24.13 -10.55 -17.48
C ARG A 379 25.32 -11.20 -18.17
N ARG A 380 26.28 -10.43 -18.68
CA ARG A 380 27.50 -10.94 -19.35
C ARG A 380 28.65 -9.95 -19.20
N PRO A 381 29.92 -10.35 -19.05
CA PRO A 381 31.06 -9.42 -18.98
C PRO A 381 31.21 -8.55 -20.24
N LEU A 382 31.91 -7.41 -20.14
CA LEU A 382 32.25 -6.61 -21.32
C LEU A 382 33.29 -7.41 -22.13
N PRO A 383 33.16 -7.47 -23.47
CA PRO A 383 34.19 -8.07 -24.30
C PRO A 383 35.54 -7.36 -24.07
N GLY A 384 36.54 -8.11 -23.57
CA GLY A 384 37.92 -7.62 -23.41
C GLY A 384 38.28 -7.02 -22.05
N THR A 385 37.43 -7.10 -21.02
CA THR A 385 37.79 -6.70 -19.65
C THR A 385 37.58 -7.84 -18.65
N GLU A 386 38.41 -7.91 -17.60
CA GLU A 386 38.14 -8.78 -16.45
C GLU A 386 36.80 -8.41 -15.77
N PRO A 387 36.10 -9.36 -15.13
CA PRO A 387 34.78 -9.13 -14.57
C PRO A 387 34.85 -8.19 -13.36
N VAL A 388 34.67 -6.90 -13.63
CA VAL A 388 34.25 -5.91 -12.64
C VAL A 388 32.76 -5.67 -12.87
N ASP A 389 31.99 -5.61 -11.78
CA ASP A 389 30.52 -5.71 -11.64
C ASP A 389 29.61 -4.77 -12.49
N ASP A 390 29.86 -4.58 -13.78
CA ASP A 390 29.09 -3.62 -14.58
C ASP A 390 28.85 -4.05 -16.03
N VAL A 391 27.91 -4.98 -16.28
CA VAL A 391 27.31 -5.15 -17.63
C VAL A 391 25.94 -5.84 -17.64
N ARG A 392 25.02 -5.31 -18.47
CA ARG A 392 23.85 -6.05 -18.97
C ARG A 392 23.66 -5.88 -20.47
N GLU A 393 23.43 -7.01 -21.14
CA GLU A 393 23.17 -7.11 -22.58
C GLU A 393 21.69 -7.49 -22.80
N LEU A 394 20.95 -6.68 -23.55
CA LEU A 394 19.68 -7.07 -24.18
C LEU A 394 20.03 -8.01 -25.34
N ALA A 395 19.71 -9.28 -25.19
CA ALA A 395 20.31 -10.35 -26.00
C ALA A 395 19.54 -10.69 -27.28
N GLU A 396 18.21 -10.56 -27.27
CA GLU A 396 17.33 -10.95 -28.37
C GLU A 396 16.06 -10.07 -28.35
N THR A 397 15.75 -9.45 -29.49
CA THR A 397 14.48 -8.73 -29.73
C THR A 397 13.74 -9.35 -30.91
N THR A 398 12.45 -9.62 -30.74
CA THR A 398 11.55 -9.99 -31.86
C THR A 398 10.48 -8.92 -32.01
N GLN A 399 10.09 -8.59 -33.24
CA GLN A 399 9.01 -7.64 -33.55
C GLN A 399 8.08 -8.26 -34.59
N ASP A 400 6.91 -8.72 -34.15
CA ASP A 400 5.84 -9.23 -35.01
C ASP A 400 4.59 -8.36 -34.83
N GLY A 401 4.54 -7.24 -35.57
CA GLY A 401 3.36 -6.36 -35.58
C GLY A 401 3.18 -5.47 -34.35
N ALA A 402 4.18 -5.33 -33.48
CA ALA A 402 4.18 -4.36 -32.39
C ALA A 402 4.33 -2.91 -32.89
N THR A 403 3.61 -1.99 -32.25
CA THR A 403 3.68 -0.55 -32.45
C THR A 403 4.96 0.05 -31.88
N ALA A 404 5.32 1.26 -32.31
CA ALA A 404 6.48 1.99 -31.78
C ALA A 404 6.36 2.29 -30.27
N GLU A 405 5.14 2.51 -29.79
CA GLU A 405 4.87 2.78 -28.38
C GLU A 405 5.04 1.53 -27.51
N GLU A 406 4.47 0.39 -27.90
CA GLU A 406 4.65 -0.90 -27.23
C GLU A 406 6.12 -1.31 -27.16
N THR A 407 6.83 -1.08 -28.26
CA THR A 407 8.27 -1.29 -28.39
C THR A 407 9.06 -0.41 -27.41
N THR A 408 8.69 0.87 -27.30
CA THR A 408 9.32 1.83 -26.38
C THR A 408 9.08 1.43 -24.92
N ALA A 409 7.86 1.00 -24.59
CA ALA A 409 7.49 0.56 -23.24
C ALA A 409 8.24 -0.70 -22.81
N LEU A 410 8.36 -1.69 -23.72
CA LEU A 410 9.12 -2.92 -23.49
C LEU A 410 10.59 -2.62 -23.17
N LEU A 411 11.21 -1.74 -23.96
CA LEU A 411 12.60 -1.33 -23.76
C LEU A 411 12.81 -0.55 -22.47
N ARG A 412 11.94 0.43 -22.17
CA ARG A 412 11.99 1.19 -20.92
C ARG A 412 11.94 0.25 -19.72
N THR A 413 11.02 -0.71 -19.74
CA THR A 413 10.88 -1.72 -18.69
C THR A 413 12.13 -2.57 -18.55
N ALA A 414 12.73 -3.02 -19.66
CA ALA A 414 13.96 -3.79 -19.66
C ALA A 414 15.14 -3.00 -19.04
N VAL A 415 15.27 -1.72 -19.39
CA VAL A 415 16.31 -0.84 -18.86
C VAL A 415 16.07 -0.51 -17.39
N THR A 416 14.84 -0.19 -16.99
CA THR A 416 14.50 0.07 -15.58
C THR A 416 14.81 -1.15 -14.72
N ARG A 417 14.43 -2.37 -15.15
CA ARG A 417 14.79 -3.61 -14.44
C ARG A 417 16.31 -3.85 -14.43
N ALA A 418 17.00 -3.47 -15.50
CA ALA A 418 18.45 -3.53 -15.59
C ALA A 418 19.11 -2.66 -14.50
N VAL A 419 18.71 -1.39 -14.42
CA VAL A 419 19.21 -0.42 -13.44
C VAL A 419 18.84 -0.83 -12.01
N ALA A 420 17.59 -1.21 -11.78
CA ALA A 420 17.07 -1.56 -10.45
C ALA A 420 17.79 -2.72 -9.76
N SER A 421 18.49 -3.57 -10.51
CA SER A 421 19.27 -4.67 -9.93
C SER A 421 20.79 -4.46 -10.03
N GLY A 422 21.22 -3.22 -10.28
CA GLY A 422 22.61 -2.79 -10.16
C GLY A 422 23.36 -2.53 -11.46
N ALA A 423 22.70 -2.47 -12.63
CA ALA A 423 23.41 -2.10 -13.85
C ALA A 423 23.73 -0.60 -13.88
N ARG A 424 25.00 -0.25 -14.02
CA ARG A 424 25.39 1.13 -14.39
C ARG A 424 25.33 1.40 -15.89
N THR A 425 25.24 0.33 -16.69
CA THR A 425 25.29 0.39 -18.15
C THR A 425 24.39 -0.67 -18.79
N VAL A 426 23.62 -0.29 -19.82
CA VAL A 426 22.76 -1.22 -20.58
C VAL A 426 23.13 -1.20 -22.07
N TRP A 427 23.39 -2.38 -22.62
CA TRP A 427 23.71 -2.59 -24.03
C TRP A 427 22.50 -3.18 -24.74
N THR A 428 22.15 -2.63 -25.89
CA THR A 428 21.12 -3.21 -26.77
C THR A 428 21.80 -3.75 -28.02
N ARG A 429 21.54 -5.02 -28.40
CA ARG A 429 21.81 -5.45 -29.78
C ARG A 429 20.74 -4.84 -30.67
N PRO A 430 21.07 -3.89 -31.57
CA PRO A 430 20.05 -3.27 -32.38
C PRO A 430 19.69 -4.22 -33.52
N ASP A 431 18.43 -4.65 -33.56
CA ASP A 431 17.73 -4.62 -34.84
C ASP A 431 17.38 -3.14 -35.10
N ASP A 432 17.57 -2.65 -36.33
CA ASP A 432 17.55 -1.21 -36.64
C ASP A 432 16.20 -0.52 -36.32
N ALA A 433 15.15 -1.31 -36.15
CA ALA A 433 13.79 -0.85 -35.80
C ALA A 433 13.68 -0.16 -34.43
N PHE A 434 14.59 -0.40 -33.50
CA PHE A 434 14.46 0.07 -32.09
C PHE A 434 15.17 1.40 -31.79
N ARG A 435 15.99 1.91 -32.73
CA ARG A 435 16.76 3.15 -32.55
C ARG A 435 15.88 4.39 -32.28
N PRO A 436 14.72 4.58 -32.95
CA PRO A 436 13.86 5.74 -32.68
C PRO A 436 13.24 5.71 -31.27
N ALA A 437 12.86 4.54 -30.79
CA ALA A 437 12.24 4.33 -29.47
C ALA A 437 13.20 4.67 -28.31
N LEU A 438 14.47 4.25 -28.42
CA LEU A 438 15.49 4.55 -27.40
C LEU A 438 15.79 6.06 -27.30
N ARG A 439 15.82 6.76 -28.44
CA ARG A 439 15.97 8.22 -28.47
C ARG A 439 14.77 8.93 -27.85
N ALA A 440 13.55 8.47 -28.15
CA ALA A 440 12.32 9.02 -27.56
C ALA A 440 12.26 8.82 -26.04
N ALA A 441 12.88 7.76 -25.52
CA ALA A 441 12.99 7.49 -24.10
C ALA A 441 14.14 8.24 -23.39
N GLY A 442 14.83 9.15 -24.08
CA GLY A 442 15.88 10.00 -23.50
C GLY A 442 17.28 9.39 -23.48
N PHE A 443 17.47 8.19 -24.03
CA PHE A 443 18.79 7.57 -24.08
C PHE A 443 19.65 8.19 -25.20
N VAL A 444 20.93 8.45 -24.90
CA VAL A 444 21.90 8.99 -25.86
C VAL A 444 22.91 7.89 -26.21
N ALA A 445 23.06 7.64 -27.52
CA ALA A 445 24.07 6.72 -28.02
C ALA A 445 25.47 7.31 -27.85
N HIS A 446 26.38 6.56 -27.23
CA HIS A 446 27.73 7.07 -26.89
C HIS A 446 28.66 7.25 -28.12
N ASP A 447 28.26 6.80 -29.31
CA ASP A 447 28.99 7.06 -30.56
C ASP A 447 28.05 6.88 -31.78
N PRO A 448 27.48 7.97 -32.35
CA PRO A 448 26.54 7.87 -33.45
C PRO A 448 27.16 7.45 -34.80
N ALA A 449 28.49 7.32 -34.89
CA ALA A 449 29.20 7.05 -36.15
C ALA A 449 29.54 5.57 -36.40
N ARG A 450 29.34 4.66 -35.43
CA ARG A 450 29.61 3.21 -35.59
C ARG A 450 28.31 2.46 -35.92
N THR A 451 28.26 1.84 -37.09
CA THR A 451 27.09 1.05 -37.55
C THR A 451 27.11 -0.41 -37.11
N ASP A 452 28.28 -0.97 -36.77
CA ASP A 452 28.48 -2.42 -36.70
C ASP A 452 28.93 -2.92 -35.30
N SER A 453 28.56 -2.24 -34.22
CA SER A 453 28.91 -2.66 -32.84
C SER A 453 27.85 -2.19 -31.84
N PRO A 454 27.65 -2.92 -30.72
CA PRO A 454 26.55 -2.62 -29.81
C PRO A 454 26.70 -1.19 -29.25
N LEU A 455 25.60 -0.43 -29.25
CA LEU A 455 25.60 0.95 -28.82
C LEU A 455 25.45 1.02 -27.30
N LEU A 456 26.35 1.77 -26.68
CA LEU A 456 26.34 2.09 -25.27
C LEU A 456 25.29 3.17 -24.99
N TRP A 457 24.30 2.86 -24.15
CA TRP A 457 23.29 3.81 -23.69
C TRP A 457 23.51 4.07 -22.20
N LYS A 458 23.73 5.34 -21.85
CA LYS A 458 23.77 5.82 -20.47
C LYS A 458 22.43 6.48 -20.16
N ALA A 459 21.90 6.20 -18.97
CA ALA A 459 20.73 6.89 -18.43
C ALA A 459 21.08 8.35 -18.12
#